data_AF-A0A6V7IY74-F1
#
_entry.id   AF-A0A6V7IY74-F1
#
_cell.length_a   1.000
_cell.length_b   1.000
_cell.length_c   1.000
_cell.angle_alpha   90.00
_cell.angle_beta   90.00
_cell.angle_gamma   90.00
#
_symmetry.space_group_name_H-M   'P 1'
#
loop_
_entity.id
_entity.type
_entity.pdbx_description
1 polymer ?
#
loop_
_entity_poly.entity_id
_entity_poly.type
_entity_poly.pdbx_seq_one_letter_code
_entity_poly.pdbx_strand_id
1 'polypeptide(L)'
;STFAGNVGLAISQILILCGMLQHGLRQTTEMIAQMTSVERVLQFTKLDKEGPFDSDVNSKPPATWPARGQIKFEKTSLRYSDDAPPVLKSLNFVIEPGMK
;
A
#
# COMPACT_ATOMS: atom_id res chain seq x y z
N SER A 1 -28.62 61.23 -6.18
CA SER A 1 -29.48 60.11 -5.74
C SER A 1 -28.94 58.73 -6.10
N THR A 2 -27.62 58.52 -6.11
CA THR A 2 -26.96 57.25 -6.53
C THR A 2 -26.38 56.42 -5.37
N PHE A 3 -26.33 56.97 -4.15
CA PHE A 3 -25.72 56.31 -2.98
C PHE A 3 -26.38 54.97 -2.62
N ALA A 4 -27.71 54.90 -2.62
CA ALA A 4 -28.45 53.67 -2.29
C ALA A 4 -28.21 52.54 -3.31
N GLY A 5 -28.08 52.86 -4.61
CA GLY A 5 -27.81 51.88 -5.66
C GLY A 5 -26.40 51.26 -5.53
N ASN A 6 -25.40 52.07 -5.18
CA ASN A 6 -24.04 51.60 -4.96
C ASN A 6 -23.93 50.68 -3.74
N VAL A 7 -24.65 50.99 -2.65
CA VAL A 7 -24.70 50.14 -1.45
C VAL A 7 -25.36 48.80 -1.75
N GLY A 8 -26.49 48.78 -2.47
CA GLY A 8 -27.15 47.54 -2.88
C GLY A 8 -26.27 46.66 -3.77
N LEU A 9 -25.54 47.29 -4.70
CA LEU A 9 -24.57 46.58 -5.54
C LEU A 9 -23.42 46.01 -4.70
N ALA A 10 -22.83 46.79 -3.80
CA ALA A 10 -21.75 46.34 -2.93
C ALA A 10 -22.17 45.14 -2.05
N ILE A 11 -23.36 45.19 -1.45
CA ILE A 11 -23.89 44.07 -0.65
C ILE A 11 -24.09 42.83 -1.52
N SER A 12 -24.65 42.98 -2.72
CA SER A 12 -24.86 41.87 -3.66
C SER A 12 -23.53 41.22 -4.05
N GLN A 13 -22.51 42.03 -4.33
CA GLN A 13 -21.17 41.53 -4.64
C GLN A 13 -20.53 40.81 -3.45
N ILE A 14 -20.65 41.37 -2.24
CA ILE A 14 -20.15 40.72 -1.01
C ILE A 14 -20.82 39.37 -0.79
N LEU A 15 -22.14 39.26 -0.95
CA LEU A 15 -22.86 38.00 -0.79
C LEU A 15 -22.39 36.94 -1.79
N ILE A 16 -22.15 37.34 -3.05
CA ILE A 16 -21.61 36.44 -4.08
C ILE A 16 -20.20 35.98 -3.70
N LEU A 17 -19.32 36.90 -3.28
CA LEU A 17 -17.96 36.58 -2.84
C LEU A 17 -17.97 35.63 -1.64
N CYS A 18 -18.80 35.89 -0.63
CA CYS A 18 -18.96 35.03 0.53
C CYS A 18 -19.40 33.61 0.13
N GLY A 19 -20.39 33.50 -0.77
CA GLY A 19 -20.84 32.20 -1.28
C GLY A 19 -19.73 31.43 -2.01
N MET A 20 -18.99 32.11 -2.88
CA MET A 20 -17.85 31.49 -3.59
C MET A 20 -16.76 31.02 -2.63
N LEU A 21 -16.44 31.80 -1.59
CA LEU A 21 -15.47 31.40 -0.56
C LEU A 21 -15.94 30.18 0.23
N GLN A 22 -17.20 30.14 0.65
CA GLN A 22 -17.76 28.99 1.37
C GLN A 22 -17.71 27.72 0.52
N HIS A 23 -18.10 27.81 -0.76
CA HIS A 23 -18.00 26.70 -1.69
C HIS A 23 -16.55 26.29 -1.95
N GLY A 24 -15.66 27.25 -2.13
CA GLY A 24 -14.22 27.00 -2.33
C GLY A 24 -13.61 26.24 -1.16
N LEU A 25 -13.87 26.66 0.08
CA LEU A 25 -13.39 25.97 1.28
C LEU A 25 -13.92 24.53 1.37
N ARG A 26 -15.19 24.32 1.04
CA ARG A 26 -15.77 22.97 0.98
C ARG A 26 -15.06 22.11 -0.06
N GLN A 27 -14.87 22.62 -1.29
CA GLN A 27 -14.17 21.91 -2.36
C GLN A 27 -12.73 21.58 -2.00
N THR A 28 -12.01 22.50 -1.35
CA THR A 28 -10.65 22.25 -0.86
C THR A 28 -10.64 21.14 0.19
N THR A 29 -11.59 21.14 1.11
CA THR A 29 -11.69 20.09 2.15
C THR A 29 -11.96 18.72 1.51
N GLU A 30 -12.87 18.66 0.54
CA GLU A 30 -13.17 17.43 -0.22
C GLU A 30 -11.92 16.93 -0.96
N MET A 31 -11.15 17.82 -1.60
CA MET A 31 -9.88 17.47 -2.27
C MET A 31 -8.85 16.88 -1.29
N ILE A 32 -8.67 17.50 -0.12
CA ILE A 32 -7.72 17.03 0.89
C ILE A 32 -8.12 15.63 1.37
N ALA A 33 -9.41 15.38 1.58
CA ALA A 33 -9.90 14.05 1.95
C ALA A 33 -9.58 12.99 0.88
N GLN A 34 -9.66 13.33 -0.41
CA GLN A 34 -9.26 12.41 -1.48
C GLN A 34 -7.74 12.17 -1.51
N MET A 35 -6.93 13.17 -1.17
CA MET A 35 -5.47 13.03 -1.12
C MET A 35 -5.00 12.01 -0.08
N THR A 36 -5.75 11.77 1.01
CA THR A 36 -5.45 10.70 1.97
C THR A 36 -5.42 9.31 1.30
N SER A 37 -6.27 9.06 0.31
CA SER A 37 -6.27 7.81 -0.45
C SER A 37 -5.00 7.69 -1.31
N VAL A 38 -4.62 8.79 -1.97
CA VAL A 38 -3.40 8.87 -2.78
C VAL A 38 -2.15 8.62 -1.93
N GLU A 39 -2.09 9.20 -0.73
CA GLU A 39 -1.01 8.96 0.22
C GLU A 39 -0.90 7.48 0.58
N ARG A 40 -2.02 6.82 0.89
CA ARG A 40 -2.03 5.39 1.21
C ARG A 40 -1.54 4.53 0.04
N VAL A 41 -1.98 4.83 -1.19
CA VAL A 41 -1.49 4.13 -2.40
C VAL A 41 0.02 4.30 -2.52
N LEU A 42 0.53 5.52 -2.35
CA LEU A 42 1.96 5.79 -2.41
C LEU A 42 2.74 5.05 -1.31
N GLN A 43 2.20 4.95 -0.09
CA GLN A 43 2.79 4.17 0.99
C GLN A 43 2.95 2.70 0.60
N PHE A 44 1.93 2.08 -0.03
CA PHE A 44 2.03 0.70 -0.50
C PHE A 44 3.13 0.49 -1.55
N THR A 45 3.41 1.48 -2.39
CA THR A 45 4.51 1.36 -3.38
C THR A 45 5.91 1.38 -2.75
N LYS A 46 6.02 1.85 -1.51
CA LYS A 46 7.28 2.00 -0.78
C LYS A 46 7.53 0.91 0.26
N LEU A 47 6.58 -0.01 0.46
CA LEU A 47 6.77 -1.15 1.34
C LEU A 47 7.93 -2.04 0.84
N ASP A 48 8.59 -2.70 1.79
CA ASP A 48 9.59 -3.71 1.48
C ASP A 48 8.96 -4.83 0.65
N LYS A 49 9.63 -5.15 -0.47
CA LYS A 49 9.16 -6.17 -1.41
C LYS A 49 9.74 -7.52 -1.02
N GLU A 50 8.95 -8.57 -1.17
CA GLU A 50 9.37 -9.96 -0.93
C GLU A 50 10.52 -10.41 -1.86
N GLY A 51 10.72 -9.70 -2.98
CA GLY A 51 11.74 -9.97 -3.99
C GLY A 51 11.14 -9.94 -5.40
N PRO A 52 11.95 -10.26 -6.44
CA PRO A 52 11.45 -10.49 -7.79
C PRO A 52 10.48 -11.68 -7.83
N PHE A 53 9.42 -11.59 -8.64
CA PHE A 53 8.48 -12.71 -8.84
C PHE A 53 9.16 -13.92 -9.50
N ASP A 54 10.10 -13.66 -10.38
CA ASP A 54 10.82 -14.67 -11.15
C ASP A 54 12.28 -14.70 -10.71
N SER A 55 12.85 -15.89 -10.58
CA SER A 55 14.27 -16.03 -10.24
C SER A 55 15.15 -15.47 -11.35
N ASP A 56 16.35 -15.00 -11.00
CA ASP A 56 17.37 -14.64 -11.98
C ASP A 56 17.57 -15.77 -12.99
N VAL A 57 17.81 -15.41 -14.26
CA VAL A 57 17.93 -16.38 -15.36
C VAL A 57 18.96 -17.47 -15.06
N ASN A 58 20.06 -17.11 -14.39
CA ASN A 58 21.14 -18.03 -14.00
C ASN A 58 20.81 -18.90 -12.77
N SER A 59 19.75 -18.58 -12.04
CA SER A 59 19.30 -19.27 -10.82
C SER A 59 18.01 -20.06 -11.01
N LYS A 60 17.45 -20.06 -12.23
CA LYS A 60 16.27 -20.87 -12.54
C LYS A 60 16.62 -22.36 -12.47
N PRO A 61 15.77 -23.17 -11.82
CA PRO A 61 15.97 -24.60 -11.83
C PRO A 61 15.81 -25.14 -13.27
N PRO A 62 16.42 -26.30 -13.58
CA PRO A 62 16.25 -26.93 -14.89
C PRO A 62 14.79 -27.28 -15.16
N ALA A 63 14.40 -27.38 -16.43
CA ALA A 63 13.01 -27.71 -16.84
C ALA A 63 12.51 -29.06 -16.31
N THR A 64 13.41 -29.94 -15.89
CA THR A 64 13.11 -31.25 -15.29
C THR A 64 12.90 -31.18 -13.78
N TRP A 65 12.97 -30.00 -13.16
CA TRP A 65 12.73 -29.81 -11.74
C TRP A 65 11.23 -29.75 -11.41
N PRO A 66 10.78 -30.35 -10.31
CA PRO A 66 11.52 -31.24 -9.43
C PRO A 66 11.55 -32.67 -9.97
N ALA A 67 12.75 -33.27 -10.10
CA ALA A 67 12.89 -34.60 -10.72
C ALA A 67 12.44 -35.77 -9.83
N ARG A 68 12.61 -35.66 -8.50
CA ARG A 68 12.28 -36.72 -7.53
C ARG A 68 11.32 -36.25 -6.43
N GLY A 69 11.16 -34.95 -6.20
CA GLY A 69 10.25 -34.42 -5.17
C GLY A 69 10.63 -34.73 -3.71
N GLN A 70 11.88 -35.13 -3.44
CA GLN A 70 12.38 -35.28 -2.07
C GLN A 70 12.46 -33.92 -1.39
N ILE A 71 12.02 -33.81 -0.14
CA ILE A 71 12.08 -32.58 0.66
C ILE A 71 12.95 -32.83 1.88
N LYS A 72 13.96 -31.99 2.09
CA LYS A 72 14.87 -32.10 3.23
C LYS A 72 14.89 -30.81 4.01
N PHE A 73 14.60 -30.89 5.31
CA PHE A 73 14.75 -29.81 6.26
C PHE A 73 16.05 -30.00 7.03
N GLU A 74 16.94 -29.01 7.00
CA GLU A 74 18.23 -29.02 7.70
C GLU A 74 18.32 -27.82 8.63
N LYS A 75 18.28 -28.06 9.95
CA LYS A 75 18.33 -27.05 11.02
C LYS A 75 17.38 -25.86 10.78
N THR A 76 16.25 -26.10 10.11
CA THR A 76 15.34 -25.05 9.68
C THR A 76 14.64 -24.42 10.89
N SER A 77 14.59 -23.10 10.93
CA SER A 77 13.90 -22.35 11.98
C SER A 77 12.99 -21.30 11.35
N LEU A 78 11.83 -21.05 11.96
CA LEU A 78 10.83 -20.11 11.44
C LEU A 78 10.31 -19.23 12.57
N ARG A 79 10.21 -17.93 12.30
CA ARG A 79 9.55 -16.92 13.13
C ARG A 79 8.57 -16.13 12.26
N TYR A 80 7.49 -15.64 12.86
CA TYR A 80 6.47 -14.85 12.15
C TYR A 80 6.76 -13.35 12.13
N SER A 81 7.52 -12.86 13.10
CA SER A 81 7.99 -11.48 13.19
C SER A 81 9.42 -11.47 13.71
N ASP A 82 10.17 -10.42 13.40
CA ASP A 82 11.58 -10.33 13.75
C ASP A 82 11.81 -10.32 15.27
N ASP A 83 10.90 -9.68 16.01
CA ASP A 83 10.95 -9.54 17.46
C ASP A 83 10.44 -10.75 18.25
N ALA A 84 9.83 -11.74 17.57
CA ALA A 84 9.26 -12.91 18.23
C ALA A 84 10.27 -14.07 18.30
N PRO A 85 10.21 -14.91 19.36
CA PRO A 85 10.96 -16.15 19.40
C PRO A 85 10.52 -17.10 18.28
N PRO A 86 11.44 -17.94 17.75
CA PRO A 86 11.11 -18.89 16.69
C PRO A 86 10.10 -19.94 17.17
N VAL A 87 9.11 -20.21 16.32
CA VAL A 87 8.08 -21.23 16.54
C VAL A 87 8.59 -22.60 16.11
N LEU A 88 9.20 -22.70 14.92
CA LEU A 88 9.96 -23.88 14.51
C LEU A 88 11.41 -23.69 14.93
N LYS A 89 11.96 -24.66 15.66
CA LYS A 89 13.29 -24.57 16.27
C LYS A 89 14.17 -25.71 15.75
N SER A 90 15.12 -25.37 14.88
CA SER A 90 16.16 -26.28 14.37
C SER A 90 15.62 -27.64 13.92
N LEU A 91 14.60 -27.62 13.07
CA LEU A 91 13.90 -28.79 12.57
C LEU A 91 14.78 -29.57 11.58
N ASN A 92 14.85 -30.89 11.75
CA ASN A 92 15.67 -31.78 10.91
C ASN A 92 14.88 -33.05 10.57
N PHE A 93 14.45 -33.17 9.32
CA PHE A 93 13.83 -34.40 8.80
C PHE A 93 13.89 -34.44 7.27
N VAL A 94 13.63 -35.62 6.72
CA VAL A 94 13.54 -35.87 5.28
C VAL A 94 12.17 -36.45 4.97
N ILE A 95 11.50 -35.91 3.96
CA ILE A 95 10.31 -36.50 3.35
C ILE A 95 10.77 -37.15 2.05
N GLU A 96 10.61 -38.46 1.98
CA GLU A 96 10.97 -39.22 0.79
C GLU A 96 9.92 -39.07 -0.33
N PRO A 97 10.33 -39.22 -1.60
CA PRO A 97 9.42 -39.18 -2.74
C PRO A 97 8.22 -40.11 -2.58
N GLY A 98 7.00 -39.58 -2.74
CA GLY A 98 5.75 -40.37 -2.71
C GLY A 98 5.26 -40.77 -1.31
N MET A 99 5.93 -40.30 -0.25
CA MET A 99 5.45 -40.44 1.13
C MET A 99 4.13 -39.66 1.31
N LYS A 100 3.13 -40.28 1.95
CA LYS A 100 1.80 -39.69 2.21
C LYS A 100 1.59 -39.50 3.71
#